data_AF-A0A0F9G681-F1
#
_entry.id   AF-A0A0F9G681-F1
#
_cell.length_a   1.000
_cell.length_b   1.000
_cell.length_c   1.000
_cell.angle_alpha   90.00
_cell.angle_beta   90.00
_cell.angle_gamma   90.00
#
_symmetry.space_group_name_H-M   'P 1'
#
loop_
_entity.id
_entity.type
_entity.pdbx_description
1 polymer ?
#
loop_
_entity_poly.entity_id
_entity_poly.type
_entity_poly.pdbx_seq_one_letter_code
_entity_poly.pdbx_strand_id
1 'polypeptide(L)'
;MELSISERLVLLSVLPGEGDVTTLKVVRDLRMTLSFSEEEHKEYQFVQEGTMLRWNDKVEQVKEIQIGEKAKDIIVLGLSKLNEQKKLKMEHLPLYEKFIETK
;
A
#
# COMPACT_ATOMS: atom_id res chain seq x y z
N MET A 1 -2.27 3.28 -11.28
CA MET A 1 -2.82 1.91 -11.11
C MET A 1 -3.88 1.92 -10.04
N GLU A 2 -4.88 1.05 -10.14
CA GLU A 2 -6.03 1.02 -9.23
C GLU A 2 -5.73 0.20 -7.95
N LEU A 3 -5.86 0.87 -6.80
CA LEU A 3 -5.66 0.27 -5.48
C LEU A 3 -6.84 0.58 -4.56
N SER A 4 -7.28 -0.43 -3.82
CA SER A 4 -8.26 -0.28 -2.74
C SER A 4 -7.65 0.30 -1.46
N ILE A 5 -8.49 0.78 -0.55
CA ILE A 5 -8.08 1.20 0.81
C ILE A 5 -7.28 0.09 1.51
N SER A 6 -7.80 -1.14 1.50
CA SER A 6 -7.14 -2.29 2.13
C SER A 6 -5.78 -2.58 1.51
N GLU A 7 -5.68 -2.55 0.18
CA GLU A 7 -4.42 -2.76 -0.54
C GLU A 7 -3.38 -1.68 -0.21
N ARG A 8 -3.78 -0.41 -0.09
CA ARG A 8 -2.89 0.68 0.32
C ARG A 8 -2.35 0.47 1.74
N LEU A 9 -3.22 0.07 2.67
CA LEU A 9 -2.82 -0.22 4.05
C LEU A 9 -1.86 -1.41 4.13
N VAL A 10 -2.11 -2.47 3.37
CA VAL A 10 -1.20 -3.63 3.30
C VAL A 10 0.13 -3.22 2.65
N LEU A 11 0.12 -2.43 1.57
CA LEU A 11 1.36 -1.94 0.93
C LEU A 11 2.25 -1.18 1.92
N LEU A 12 1.67 -0.34 2.79
CA LEU A 12 2.43 0.40 3.81
C LEU A 12 3.21 -0.52 4.77
N SER A 13 2.73 -1.76 4.99
CA SER A 13 3.38 -2.78 5.82
C SER A 13 4.52 -3.51 5.10
N VAL A 14 4.53 -3.48 3.76
CA VAL A 14 5.56 -4.11 2.92
C VAL A 14 6.76 -3.19 2.74
N LEU A 15 6.58 -1.87 2.87
CA LEU A 15 7.64 -0.90 2.65
C LEU A 15 8.78 -1.04 3.67
N PRO A 16 10.05 -0.98 3.24
CA PRO A 16 11.18 -1.12 4.15
C PRO A 16 11.28 0.07 5.11
N GLY A 17 11.61 -0.22 6.37
CA GLY A 17 11.88 0.80 7.40
C GLY A 17 13.32 1.32 7.42
N GLU A 18 14.22 0.69 6.65
CA GLU A 18 15.65 0.97 6.60
C GLU A 18 16.16 0.91 5.14
N GLY A 19 17.27 1.59 4.87
CA GLY A 19 17.87 1.68 3.54
C GLY A 19 18.85 2.85 3.43
N ASP A 20 19.37 3.08 2.23
CA ASP A 20 20.17 4.27 1.94
C ASP A 20 19.28 5.53 1.78
N VAL A 21 19.92 6.71 1.67
CA VAL A 21 19.21 8.00 1.61
C VAL A 21 18.26 8.08 0.41
N THR A 22 18.61 7.48 -0.72
CA THR A 22 17.79 7.52 -1.93
C THR A 22 16.56 6.62 -1.76
N THR A 23 16.72 5.40 -1.22
CA THR A 23 15.63 4.49 -0.89
C THR A 23 14.66 5.11 0.10
N LEU A 24 15.17 5.68 1.21
CA LEU A 24 14.33 6.27 2.24
C LEU A 24 13.52 7.48 1.74
N LYS A 25 14.05 8.26 0.80
CA LYS A 25 13.31 9.33 0.12
C LYS A 25 12.15 8.79 -0.71
N VAL A 26 12.41 7.76 -1.54
CA VAL A 26 11.36 7.12 -2.35
C VAL A 26 10.29 6.47 -1.47
N VAL A 27 10.69 5.80 -0.38
CA VAL A 27 9.75 5.22 0.59
C VAL A 27 8.90 6.29 1.24
N ARG A 28 9.50 7.42 1.64
CA ARG A 28 8.76 8.56 2.21
C ARG A 28 7.71 9.08 1.22
N ASP A 29 8.09 9.31 -0.02
CA ASP A 29 7.16 9.83 -1.03
C ASP A 29 6.04 8.82 -1.32
N LEU A 30 6.38 7.54 -1.46
CA LEU A 30 5.39 6.47 -1.65
C LEU A 30 4.42 6.35 -0.46
N ARG A 31 4.89 6.50 0.78
CA ARG A 31 4.03 6.53 1.96
C ARG A 31 3.02 7.69 1.90
N MET A 32 3.44 8.86 1.43
CA MET A 32 2.55 10.01 1.24
C MET A 32 1.52 9.73 0.14
N THR A 33 1.95 9.15 -0.99
CA THR A 33 1.03 8.78 -2.10
C THR A 33 0.01 7.72 -1.68
N LEU A 34 0.40 6.74 -0.85
CA LEU A 34 -0.50 5.71 -0.35
C LEU A 34 -1.40 6.20 0.79
N SER A 35 -1.07 7.31 1.44
CA SER A 35 -1.88 7.92 2.51
C SER A 35 -3.15 8.56 1.96
N PHE A 36 -4.13 8.82 2.84
CA PHE A 36 -5.43 9.33 2.44
C PHE A 36 -5.44 10.86 2.29
N SER A 37 -6.10 11.36 1.23
CA SER A 37 -6.29 12.80 1.02
C SER A 37 -7.41 13.38 1.90
N GLU A 38 -7.53 14.71 1.98
CA GLU A 38 -8.61 15.34 2.75
C GLU A 38 -10.00 15.00 2.17
N GLU A 39 -10.10 14.90 0.86
CA GLU A 39 -11.31 14.49 0.15
C GLU A 39 -11.68 13.05 0.52
N GLU A 40 -10.69 12.15 0.56
CA GLU A 40 -10.88 10.76 1.00
C GLU A 40 -11.31 10.67 2.45
N HIS A 41 -10.78 11.53 3.33
CA HIS A 41 -11.23 11.60 4.72
C HIS A 41 -12.71 11.95 4.85
N LYS A 42 -13.22 12.85 3.99
CA LYS A 42 -14.64 13.24 3.96
C LYS A 42 -15.51 12.16 3.33
N GLU A 43 -15.05 11.55 2.25
CA GLU A 43 -15.79 10.52 1.49
C GLU A 43 -15.92 9.21 2.27
N TYR A 44 -14.80 8.73 2.82
CA TYR A 44 -14.75 7.46 3.55
C TYR A 44 -15.18 7.57 5.00
N GLN A 45 -15.32 8.78 5.54
CA GLN A 45 -15.79 9.02 6.90
C GLN A 45 -15.05 8.16 7.92
N PHE A 46 -13.72 8.22 7.91
CA PHE A 46 -12.90 7.38 8.79
C PHE A 46 -13.27 7.60 10.27
N VAL A 47 -13.59 6.51 10.97
CA VAL A 47 -13.87 6.49 12.41
C VAL A 47 -12.89 5.55 13.08
N GLN A 48 -12.18 6.05 14.09
CA GLN A 48 -11.32 5.23 14.92
C GLN A 48 -12.08 4.73 16.15
N GLU A 49 -12.28 3.42 16.24
CA GLU A 49 -12.85 2.74 17.40
C GLU A 49 -11.72 1.99 18.13
N GLY A 50 -11.09 2.68 19.09
CA GLY A 50 -9.94 2.15 19.81
C GLY A 50 -8.75 1.88 18.87
N THR A 51 -8.41 0.61 18.66
CA THR A 51 -7.33 0.18 17.76
C THR A 51 -7.81 -0.11 16.33
N MET A 52 -9.13 -0.10 16.07
CA MET A 52 -9.69 -0.42 14.77
C MET A 52 -10.05 0.86 14.01
N LEU A 53 -9.59 0.94 12.76
CA LEU A 53 -10.06 1.96 11.82
C LEU A 53 -11.26 1.41 11.06
N ARG A 54 -12.37 2.14 11.06
CA ARG A 54 -13.56 1.86 10.25
C ARG A 54 -13.76 2.97 9.24
N TRP A 55 -14.36 2.61 8.11
CA TRP A 55 -14.74 3.55 7.05
C TRP A 55 -16.04 3.10 6.41
N ASN A 56 -16.69 4.02 5.69
CA ASN A 56 -17.88 3.74 4.92
C ASN A 56 -17.53 2.84 3.72
N ASP A 57 -18.13 1.66 3.67
CA ASP A 57 -17.90 0.66 2.63
C ASP A 57 -18.88 0.76 1.44
N LYS A 58 -19.81 1.71 1.49
CA LYS A 58 -20.81 1.93 0.44
C LYS A 58 -20.33 2.86 -0.68
N VAL A 59 -19.13 3.42 -0.55
CA VAL A 59 -18.50 4.33 -1.53
C VAL A 59 -17.39 3.60 -2.28
N GLU A 60 -16.99 4.14 -3.44
CA GLU A 60 -15.95 3.54 -4.27
C GLU A 60 -14.62 3.48 -3.52
N GLN A 61 -14.13 2.27 -3.25
CA GLN A 61 -12.94 2.06 -2.43
C GLN A 61 -11.64 2.00 -3.24
N VAL A 62 -11.75 1.97 -4.57
CA VAL A 62 -10.63 1.82 -5.49
C VAL A 62 -10.30 3.19 -6.08
N LYS A 63 -9.05 3.63 -5.93
CA LYS A 63 -8.58 4.87 -6.56
C LYS A 63 -7.34 4.63 -7.38
N GLU A 64 -7.17 5.45 -8.40
CA GLU A 64 -5.94 5.48 -9.19
C GLU A 64 -4.81 6.12 -8.38
N ILE A 65 -3.75 5.34 -8.15
CA ILE A 65 -2.53 5.77 -7.47
C ILE A 65 -1.38 5.77 -8.47
N GLN A 66 -0.61 6.86 -8.48
CA GLN A 66 0.60 6.98 -9.29
C GLN A 66 1.79 6.42 -8.52
N ILE A 67 2.37 5.33 -9.04
CA ILE A 67 3.55 4.69 -8.47
C ILE A 67 4.67 4.77 -9.51
N GLY A 68 5.73 5.51 -9.19
CA GLY A 68 6.91 5.61 -10.04
C GLY A 68 7.72 4.31 -10.08
N GLU A 69 8.58 4.16 -11.09
CA GLU A 69 9.34 2.92 -11.32
C GLU A 69 10.16 2.47 -10.11
N LYS A 70 10.89 3.39 -9.45
CA LYS A 70 11.64 3.04 -8.24
C LYS A 70 10.78 2.68 -7.04
N ALA A 71 9.61 3.28 -6.91
CA ALA A 71 8.65 2.87 -5.90
C ALA A 71 8.12 1.45 -6.19
N LYS A 72 7.84 1.14 -7.46
CA LYS A 72 7.43 -0.20 -7.90
C LYS A 72 8.51 -1.24 -7.63
N ASP A 73 9.78 -0.95 -7.94
CA ASP A 73 10.91 -1.85 -7.65
C ASP A 73 11.00 -2.19 -6.14
N ILE A 74 10.80 -1.19 -5.28
CA ILE A 74 10.82 -1.37 -3.81
C ILE A 74 9.66 -2.27 -3.36
N ILE A 75 8.45 -2.07 -3.89
CA ILE A 75 7.28 -2.90 -3.58
C ILE A 75 7.52 -4.36 -4.00
N VAL A 76 7.98 -4.56 -5.24
CA VAL A 76 8.29 -5.90 -5.77
C VAL A 76 9.34 -6.59 -4.90
N LEU A 77 10.43 -5.89 -4.55
CA LEU A 77 11.47 -6.44 -3.68
C LEU A 77 10.92 -6.82 -2.29
N GLY A 78 10.05 -5.99 -1.71
CA GLY A 78 9.41 -6.27 -0.43
C GLY A 78 8.52 -7.53 -0.48
N LEU A 79 7.65 -7.63 -1.48
CA LEU A 79 6.76 -8.77 -1.69
C LEU A 79 7.55 -10.07 -1.99
N SER A 80 8.59 -9.99 -2.83
CA SER A 80 9.47 -11.13 -3.13
C SER A 80 10.19 -11.62 -1.88
N LYS A 81 10.75 -10.72 -1.04
CA LYS A 81 11.37 -11.10 0.22
C LYS A 81 10.40 -11.80 1.17
N LEU A 82 9.16 -11.32 1.27
CA LEU A 82 8.12 -11.98 2.07
C LEU A 82 7.81 -13.39 1.54
N ASN A 83 7.76 -13.57 0.22
CA ASN A 83 7.53 -14.87 -0.40
C ASN A 83 8.69 -15.84 -0.16
N GLU A 84 9.92 -15.40 -0.41
CA GLU A 84 11.14 -16.19 -0.16
C GLU A 84 11.23 -16.65 1.29
N GLN A 85 10.81 -15.81 2.23
CA GLN A 85 10.77 -16.12 3.66
C GLN A 85 9.53 -16.92 4.09
N LYS A 86 8.61 -17.24 3.18
CA LYS A 86 7.31 -17.87 3.48
C LYS A 86 6.48 -17.11 4.52
N LYS A 87 6.56 -15.78 4.48
CA LYS A 87 5.84 -14.85 5.39
C LYS A 87 4.71 -14.08 4.70
N LEU A 88 4.41 -14.38 3.43
CA LEU A 88 3.21 -13.85 2.79
C LEU A 88 1.97 -14.34 3.55
N LYS A 89 1.15 -13.38 3.96
CA LYS A 89 -0.20 -13.61 4.49
C LYS A 89 -1.23 -13.41 3.39
N MET A 90 -2.45 -13.91 3.61
CA MET A 90 -3.58 -13.75 2.67
C MET A 90 -3.82 -12.30 2.22
N GLU A 91 -3.62 -11.32 3.11
CA GLU A 91 -3.77 -9.89 2.79
C GLU A 91 -2.78 -9.38 1.72
N HIS A 92 -1.65 -10.06 1.52
CA HIS A 92 -0.64 -9.70 0.53
C HIS A 92 -0.92 -10.29 -0.86
N LEU A 93 -1.74 -11.35 -0.96
CA LEU A 93 -1.90 -12.10 -2.21
C LEU A 93 -2.40 -11.22 -3.37
N PRO A 94 -3.42 -10.36 -3.20
CA PRO A 94 -3.87 -9.48 -4.29
C PRO A 94 -2.77 -8.52 -4.79
N LEU A 95 -1.94 -8.03 -3.88
CA LEU A 95 -0.80 -7.17 -4.22
C LEU A 95 0.30 -7.96 -4.94
N TYR A 96 0.56 -9.19 -4.49
CA TYR A 96 1.53 -10.07 -5.14
C TYR A 96 1.15 -10.31 -6.61
N GLU A 97 -0.11 -10.69 -6.86
CA GLU A 97 -0.64 -10.90 -8.20
C GLU A 97 -0.54 -9.62 -9.06
N LYS A 98 -0.94 -8.46 -8.51
CA LYS A 98 -0.88 -7.15 -9.22
C LYS A 98 0.53 -6.68 -9.56
N PHE A 99 1.51 -6.88 -8.68
CA PHE A 99 2.86 -6.32 -8.85
C PHE A 99 3.87 -7.30 -9.46
N ILE A 100 3.67 -8.61 -9.31
CA ILE A 100 4.63 -9.64 -9.73
C ILE A 100 4.09 -10.50 -10.89
N GLU A 101 2.85 -10.97 -10.81
CA GLU A 101 2.29 -11.91 -11.82
C GLU A 101 1.69 -11.20 -13.03
N THR A 102 1.17 -9.99 -12.85
CA THR A 102 0.63 -9.16 -13.93
C THR A 102 1.78 -8.39 -14.60
N LYS A 103 2.50 -9.04 -15.52
CA LYS A 103 3.46 -8.40 -16.43
C LYS A 103 2.84 -8.09 -17.78
#